data_AF-A0A0K9YVF3-F1
#
_entry.id   AF-A0A0K9YVF3-F1
#
_cell.length_a   1.000
_cell.length_b   1.000
_cell.length_c   1.000
_cell.angle_alpha   90.00
_cell.angle_beta   90.00
_cell.angle_gamma   90.00
#
_symmetry.space_group_name_H-M   'P 1'
#
loop_
_entity.id
_entity.type
_entity.pdbx_description
1 polymer ?
#
loop_
_entity_poly.entity_id
_entity_poly.type
_entity_poly.pdbx_seq_one_letter_code
_entity_poly.pdbx_strand_id
1 'polypeptide(L)'
;MEINNGAPAQIWRMLIPESYWMYPDEVPEDELIFHYRDHIYFVNNDGSVLAMPKPACFDLLDLGTILEYLATSDDTIDFDDEGEFDFGFVLKQMGYIVPVKEKRAKATYQIEIINTALPKANGSRYELKNVHFVFALYHALMRCHELNQKTDWEYEHEVVRIVKVEASTTGKVQVNL
;
A
#
# COMPACT_ATOMS: atom_id res chain seq x y z
N MET A 1 11.22 -6.32 6.61
CA MET A 1 11.40 -5.78 5.26
C MET A 1 11.49 -4.28 5.38
N GLU A 2 12.53 -3.69 4.80
CA GLU A 2 12.58 -2.24 4.57
C GLU A 2 11.59 -1.92 3.45
N ILE A 3 10.76 -0.90 3.64
CA ILE A 3 9.71 -0.51 2.69
C ILE A 3 10.11 0.76 1.94
N ASN A 4 10.82 1.69 2.60
CA ASN A 4 11.22 2.99 2.06
C ASN A 4 12.15 2.98 0.82
N ASN A 5 12.67 1.83 0.42
CA ASN A 5 13.57 1.72 -0.75
C ASN A 5 12.94 0.96 -1.93
N GLY A 6 11.67 0.53 -1.81
CA GLY A 6 10.96 -0.14 -2.90
C GLY A 6 10.36 0.88 -3.87
N ALA A 7 10.33 0.56 -5.17
CA ALA A 7 9.58 1.37 -6.14
C ALA A 7 8.09 1.42 -5.72
N PRO A 8 7.38 2.54 -5.93
CA PRO A 8 5.99 2.70 -5.49
C PRO A 8 5.08 1.54 -5.90
N ALA A 9 5.19 1.07 -7.14
CA ALA A 9 4.43 -0.06 -7.65
C ALA A 9 4.72 -1.38 -6.91
N GLN A 10 5.87 -1.56 -6.27
CA GLN A 10 6.15 -2.74 -5.45
C GLN A 10 5.32 -2.75 -4.16
N ILE A 11 5.11 -1.58 -3.54
CA ILE A 11 4.23 -1.46 -2.36
C ILE A 11 2.80 -1.81 -2.75
N TRP A 12 2.34 -1.31 -3.90
CA TRP A 12 1.03 -1.68 -4.44
C TRP A 12 0.92 -3.18 -4.73
N ARG A 13 1.92 -3.80 -5.37
CA ARG A 13 1.93 -5.26 -5.61
C ARG A 13 1.89 -6.09 -4.32
N MET A 14 2.45 -5.60 -3.21
CA MET A 14 2.34 -6.27 -1.91
C MET A 14 0.93 -6.21 -1.32
N LEU A 15 0.16 -5.18 -1.66
CA LEU A 15 -1.22 -4.99 -1.23
C LEU A 15 -2.20 -5.71 -2.14
N ILE A 16 -2.11 -5.45 -3.45
CA ILE A 16 -3.10 -5.87 -4.44
C ILE A 16 -2.82 -7.31 -4.88
N PRO A 17 -3.76 -8.25 -4.68
CA PRO A 17 -3.61 -9.61 -5.19
C PRO A 17 -3.39 -9.66 -6.70
N GLU A 18 -2.52 -10.56 -7.16
CA GLU A 18 -2.22 -10.79 -8.58
C GLU A 18 -3.45 -11.04 -9.45
N SER A 19 -4.52 -11.61 -8.89
CA SER A 19 -5.79 -11.81 -9.61
C SER A 19 -6.51 -10.54 -10.04
N TYR A 20 -6.03 -9.37 -9.59
CA TYR A 20 -6.54 -8.05 -9.98
C TYR A 20 -5.60 -7.31 -10.93
N TRP A 21 -4.38 -7.82 -11.14
CA TRP A 21 -3.39 -7.16 -11.99
C TRP A 21 -3.80 -7.29 -13.45
N MET A 22 -3.58 -6.23 -14.22
CA MET A 22 -3.84 -6.18 -15.64
C MET A 22 -2.51 -6.10 -16.39
N TYR A 23 -2.40 -6.86 -17.48
CA TYR A 23 -1.23 -6.86 -18.38
C TYR A 23 0.14 -7.02 -17.67
N PRO A 24 0.30 -7.99 -16.73
CA PRO A 24 1.51 -8.09 -15.91
C PRO A 24 2.79 -8.39 -16.71
N ASP A 25 2.67 -8.89 -17.94
CA ASP A 25 3.78 -9.21 -18.83
C ASP A 25 4.13 -8.06 -19.80
N GLU A 26 3.28 -7.01 -19.87
CA GLU A 26 3.44 -5.88 -20.80
C GLU A 26 3.81 -4.58 -20.07
N VAL A 27 3.32 -4.40 -18.83
CA VAL A 27 3.59 -3.22 -18.00
C VAL A 27 4.96 -3.34 -17.33
N PRO A 28 5.78 -2.26 -17.32
CA PRO A 28 7.07 -2.24 -16.63
C PRO A 28 7.01 -2.67 -15.15
N GLU A 29 8.11 -3.21 -14.63
CA GLU A 29 8.17 -3.69 -13.23
C GLU A 29 7.98 -2.56 -12.19
N ASP A 30 8.29 -1.32 -12.53
CA ASP A 30 8.14 -0.13 -11.70
C ASP A 30 6.77 0.56 -11.83
N GLU A 31 5.90 0.07 -12.70
CA GLU A 31 4.51 0.51 -12.87
C GLU A 31 3.54 -0.61 -12.49
N LEU A 32 2.26 -0.30 -12.27
CA LEU A 32 1.23 -1.33 -12.05
C LEU A 32 -0.13 -0.86 -12.55
N ILE A 33 -0.79 -1.69 -13.36
CA ILE A 33 -2.20 -1.51 -13.70
C ILE A 33 -2.99 -2.61 -12.99
N PHE A 34 -4.06 -2.24 -12.30
CA PHE A 34 -4.94 -3.21 -11.65
C PHE A 34 -6.38 -2.72 -11.62
N HIS A 35 -7.32 -3.66 -11.64
CA HIS A 35 -8.74 -3.35 -11.47
C HIS A 35 -9.16 -3.65 -10.02
N TYR A 36 -9.94 -2.76 -9.43
CA TYR A 36 -10.54 -3.02 -8.13
C TYR A 36 -11.93 -2.40 -8.05
N ARG A 37 -12.92 -3.23 -7.67
CA ARG A 37 -14.35 -2.87 -7.71
C ARG A 37 -14.74 -2.30 -9.08
N ASP A 38 -15.10 -1.02 -9.12
CA ASP A 38 -15.67 -0.34 -10.27
C ASP A 38 -14.66 0.55 -10.99
N HIS A 39 -13.38 0.47 -10.65
CA HIS A 39 -12.31 1.29 -11.25
C HIS A 39 -11.13 0.44 -11.72
N ILE A 40 -10.36 1.03 -12.64
CA ILE A 40 -9.00 0.62 -13.01
C ILE A 40 -8.05 1.68 -12.48
N TYR A 41 -6.97 1.25 -11.87
CA TYR A 41 -5.94 2.07 -11.26
C TYR A 41 -4.63 1.90 -12.02
N PHE A 42 -3.94 3.01 -12.23
CA PHE A 42 -2.64 3.08 -12.89
C PHE A 42 -1.66 3.68 -11.90
N VAL A 43 -0.65 2.92 -11.52
CA VAL A 43 0.44 3.37 -10.66
C VAL A 43 1.64 3.58 -11.55
N ASN A 44 2.08 4.82 -11.65
CA ASN A 44 3.25 5.18 -12.45
C ASN A 44 4.53 4.99 -11.64
N ASN A 45 5.67 5.04 -12.34
CA ASN A 45 6.98 4.81 -11.74
C ASN A 45 7.41 5.89 -10.72
N ASP A 46 6.87 7.11 -10.85
CA ASP A 46 7.07 8.22 -9.93
C ASP A 46 6.20 8.14 -8.67
N GLY A 47 5.26 7.18 -8.64
CA GLY A 47 4.33 6.96 -7.53
C GLY A 47 2.99 7.66 -7.68
N SER A 48 2.80 8.48 -8.72
CA SER A 48 1.50 9.03 -9.06
C SER A 48 0.51 7.91 -9.34
N VAL A 49 -0.74 8.15 -8.96
CA VAL A 49 -1.83 7.20 -9.19
C VAL A 49 -2.92 7.88 -9.98
N LEU A 50 -3.40 7.20 -11.00
CA LEU A 50 -4.60 7.57 -11.76
C LEU A 50 -5.67 6.51 -11.52
N ALA A 51 -6.93 6.93 -11.52
CA ALA A 51 -8.06 6.01 -11.55
C ALA A 51 -9.04 6.39 -12.64
N MET A 52 -9.59 5.40 -13.32
CA MET A 52 -10.70 5.62 -14.25
C MET A 52 -11.83 4.61 -13.98
N PRO A 53 -13.09 4.97 -14.25
CA PRO A 53 -14.20 4.03 -14.19
C PRO A 53 -13.92 2.82 -15.06
N LYS A 54 -14.21 1.63 -14.53
CA LYS A 54 -13.97 0.38 -15.23
C LYS A 54 -14.97 0.24 -16.39
N PRO A 55 -14.51 0.19 -17.65
CA PRO A 55 -15.41 0.06 -18.79
C PRO A 55 -16.10 -1.31 -18.81
N ALA A 56 -17.24 -1.38 -19.50
CA ALA A 56 -17.86 -2.67 -19.80
C ALA A 56 -16.89 -3.54 -20.62
N CYS A 57 -16.83 -4.84 -20.31
CA CYS A 57 -15.92 -5.78 -20.99
C CYS A 57 -14.43 -5.43 -20.86
N PHE A 58 -14.00 -4.76 -19.78
CA PHE A 58 -12.60 -4.42 -19.53
C PHE A 58 -11.64 -5.63 -19.66
N ASP A 59 -12.10 -6.84 -19.34
CA ASP A 59 -11.34 -8.10 -19.47
C ASP A 59 -10.98 -8.46 -20.93
N LEU A 60 -11.61 -7.83 -21.92
CA LEU A 60 -11.38 -8.07 -23.36
C LEU A 60 -10.56 -6.97 -24.03
N LEU A 61 -10.28 -5.87 -23.31
CA LEU A 61 -9.53 -4.75 -23.85
C LEU A 61 -8.04 -5.08 -23.81
N ASP A 62 -7.29 -4.62 -24.80
CA ASP A 62 -5.83 -4.64 -24.77
C ASP A 62 -5.26 -3.41 -24.04
N LEU A 63 -3.97 -3.45 -23.72
CA LEU A 63 -3.29 -2.38 -23.00
C LEU A 63 -3.40 -1.03 -23.75
N GLY A 64 -3.23 -1.04 -25.08
CA GLY A 64 -3.31 0.17 -25.89
C GLY A 64 -4.67 0.86 -25.80
N THR A 65 -5.75 0.09 -25.86
CA THR A 65 -7.12 0.61 -25.74
C THR A 65 -7.39 1.17 -24.34
N ILE A 66 -6.91 0.51 -23.30
CA ILE A 66 -7.05 1.00 -21.92
C ILE A 66 -6.30 2.32 -21.71
N LEU A 67 -5.09 2.46 -22.28
CA LEU A 67 -4.33 3.70 -22.21
C LEU A 67 -4.98 4.84 -23.01
N GLU A 68 -5.61 4.53 -24.14
CA GLU A 68 -6.40 5.50 -24.90
C GLU A 68 -7.59 6.00 -24.08
N TYR A 69 -8.29 5.10 -23.37
CA TYR A 69 -9.39 5.49 -22.47
C TYR A 69 -8.90 6.36 -21.31
N LEU A 70 -7.78 5.99 -20.69
CA LEU A 70 -7.18 6.80 -19.62
C LEU A 70 -6.93 8.24 -20.10
N ALA A 71 -6.39 8.40 -21.32
CA ALA A 71 -6.04 9.70 -21.88
C ALA A 71 -7.24 10.52 -22.38
N THR A 72 -8.39 9.90 -22.62
CA THR A 72 -9.56 10.54 -23.26
C THR A 72 -10.80 10.61 -22.37
N SER A 73 -10.81 9.91 -21.24
CA SER A 73 -11.92 9.88 -20.30
C SER A 73 -11.97 11.16 -19.46
N ASP A 74 -13.11 11.86 -19.50
CA ASP A 74 -13.38 13.01 -18.61
C ASP A 74 -13.55 12.58 -17.13
N ASP A 75 -13.78 11.30 -16.88
CA ASP A 75 -13.97 10.73 -15.55
C ASP A 75 -12.66 10.19 -14.94
N THR A 76 -11.51 10.45 -15.56
CA THR A 76 -10.19 10.09 -15.01
C THR A 76 -9.89 10.97 -13.79
N ILE A 77 -9.53 10.33 -12.68
CA ILE A 77 -9.08 10.98 -11.46
C ILE A 77 -7.55 10.89 -11.44
N ASP A 78 -6.90 12.05 -11.43
CA ASP A 78 -5.49 12.17 -11.07
C ASP A 78 -5.39 12.56 -9.59
N PHE A 79 -4.83 11.68 -8.77
CA PHE A 79 -4.72 11.92 -7.33
C PHE A 79 -3.69 13.02 -7.00
N ASP A 80 -2.71 13.26 -7.87
CA ASP A 80 -1.70 14.31 -7.65
C ASP A 80 -2.28 15.71 -7.90
N ASP A 81 -3.18 15.85 -8.89
CA ASP A 81 -3.88 17.11 -9.17
C ASP A 81 -4.77 17.57 -8.00
N GLU A 82 -5.27 16.62 -7.21
CA GLU A 82 -6.05 16.88 -6.00
C GLU A 82 -5.18 17.10 -4.74
N GLY A 83 -3.84 17.02 -4.88
CA GLY A 83 -2.88 17.19 -3.81
C GLY A 83 -2.76 15.98 -2.88
N GLU A 84 -3.14 14.79 -3.35
CA GLU A 84 -3.29 13.58 -2.54
C GLU A 84 -2.21 12.54 -2.87
N PHE A 85 -1.03 12.72 -2.28
CA PHE A 85 0.18 11.99 -2.65
C PHE A 85 0.42 10.69 -1.87
N ASP A 86 -0.36 10.40 -0.82
CA ASP A 86 -0.09 9.26 0.06
C ASP A 86 -0.98 8.03 -0.23
N PHE A 87 -0.36 6.85 -0.14
CA PHE A 87 -1.02 5.55 -0.36
C PHE A 87 -2.30 5.37 0.47
N GLY A 88 -2.30 5.83 1.73
CA GLY A 88 -3.43 5.65 2.65
C GLY A 88 -4.66 6.43 2.19
N PHE A 89 -4.50 7.61 1.59
CA PHE A 89 -5.61 8.33 0.97
C PHE A 89 -6.21 7.53 -0.19
N VAL A 90 -5.37 7.11 -1.15
CA VAL A 90 -5.82 6.34 -2.33
C VAL A 90 -6.51 5.04 -1.91
N LEU A 91 -5.94 4.31 -0.94
CA LEU A 91 -6.56 3.09 -0.37
C LEU A 91 -7.92 3.36 0.27
N LYS A 92 -8.08 4.50 0.95
CA LYS A 92 -9.34 4.93 1.56
C LYS A 92 -10.38 5.27 0.51
N GLN A 93 -10.03 6.01 -0.54
CA GLN A 93 -10.93 6.37 -1.65
C GLN A 93 -11.37 5.14 -2.45
N MET A 94 -10.43 4.24 -2.75
CA MET A 94 -10.73 2.94 -3.35
C MET A 94 -11.66 2.09 -2.45
N GLY A 95 -11.72 2.41 -1.16
CA GLY A 95 -12.40 1.64 -0.12
C GLY A 95 -11.82 0.23 0.01
N TYR A 96 -10.50 0.12 -0.15
CA TYR A 96 -9.78 -1.14 -0.19
C TYR A 96 -10.07 -2.01 1.05
N ILE A 97 -10.41 -3.27 0.81
CA ILE A 97 -10.61 -4.27 1.86
C ILE A 97 -9.45 -5.25 1.82
N VAL A 98 -8.66 -5.27 2.89
CA VAL A 98 -7.53 -6.18 3.03
C VAL A 98 -8.01 -7.64 3.05
N PRO A 99 -7.49 -8.51 2.17
CA PRO A 99 -7.83 -9.92 2.18
C PRO A 99 -7.16 -10.65 3.35
N VAL A 100 -7.94 -11.03 4.37
CA VAL A 100 -7.49 -11.79 5.55
C VAL A 100 -7.72 -13.31 5.42
N LYS A 101 -7.36 -13.89 4.26
CA LYS A 101 -7.56 -15.33 3.99
C LYS A 101 -6.87 -16.19 5.06
N GLU A 102 -7.63 -17.04 5.75
CA GLU A 102 -7.20 -17.82 6.92
C GLU A 102 -5.96 -18.71 6.69
N LYS A 103 -5.72 -19.13 5.44
CA LYS A 103 -4.60 -20.01 5.09
C LYS A 103 -3.23 -19.35 5.10
N ARG A 104 -3.13 -18.01 5.15
CA ARG A 104 -1.84 -17.32 5.19
C ARG A 104 -1.24 -17.39 6.60
N ALA A 105 0.08 -17.49 6.71
CA ALA A 105 0.73 -17.45 8.02
C ALA A 105 0.43 -16.11 8.72
N LYS A 106 0.11 -16.19 10.02
CA LYS A 106 -0.04 -15.03 10.89
C LYS A 106 1.19 -14.91 11.77
N ALA A 107 1.56 -13.68 12.11
CA ALA A 107 2.69 -13.39 12.98
C ALA A 107 2.49 -12.07 13.72
N THR A 108 3.39 -11.79 14.66
CA THR A 108 3.52 -10.44 15.20
C THR A 108 4.46 -9.64 14.30
N TYR A 109 4.03 -8.45 13.89
CA TYR A 109 4.83 -7.53 13.10
C TYR A 109 5.08 -6.25 13.89
N GLN A 110 6.33 -5.83 13.94
CA GLN A 110 6.72 -4.53 14.44
C GLN A 110 6.86 -3.57 13.27
N ILE A 111 6.18 -2.43 13.38
CA ILE A 111 6.13 -1.38 12.38
C ILE A 111 6.91 -0.17 12.93
N GLU A 112 7.71 0.43 12.06
CA GLU A 112 8.36 1.72 12.32
C GLU A 112 7.99 2.70 11.21
N ILE A 113 7.49 3.85 11.62
CA ILE A 113 7.16 4.99 10.78
C ILE A 113 8.06 6.15 11.23
N ILE A 114 8.64 6.89 10.30
CA ILE A 114 9.40 8.10 10.61
C ILE A 114 8.71 9.32 10.03
N ASN A 115 9.01 10.48 10.61
CA ASN A 115 8.79 11.77 9.99
C ASN A 115 10.02 12.10 9.13
N THR A 116 9.86 12.34 7.84
CA THR A 116 10.98 12.50 6.90
C THR A 116 11.84 13.73 7.21
N ALA A 117 11.22 14.82 7.68
CA ALA A 117 11.92 16.05 8.06
C ALA A 117 12.64 15.93 9.42
N LEU A 118 12.06 15.22 10.38
CA LEU A 118 12.62 15.01 11.73
C LEU A 118 12.54 13.55 12.19
N PRO A 119 13.36 12.63 11.60
CA PRO A 119 13.23 11.18 11.81
C PRO A 119 13.36 10.74 13.27
N LYS A 120 14.10 11.50 14.10
CA LYS A 120 14.39 11.16 15.50
C LYS A 120 13.40 11.72 16.50
N ALA A 121 12.57 12.71 16.13
CA ALA A 121 11.72 13.41 17.07
C ALA A 121 10.26 12.91 17.05
N ASN A 122 9.75 12.55 15.86
CA ASN A 122 8.32 12.32 15.64
C ASN A 122 8.00 10.98 14.94
N GLY A 123 8.88 9.99 15.06
CA GLY A 123 8.62 8.63 14.57
C GLY A 123 7.60 7.87 15.43
N SER A 124 6.90 6.91 14.84
CA SER A 124 5.99 6.00 15.52
C SER A 124 6.48 4.56 15.41
N ARG A 125 6.51 3.83 16.53
CA ARG A 125 6.85 2.41 16.57
C ARG A 125 5.82 1.63 17.36
N TYR A 126 5.26 0.59 16.77
CA TYR A 126 4.20 -0.22 17.38
C TYR A 126 4.19 -1.65 16.85
N GLU A 127 3.42 -2.53 17.50
CA GLU A 127 3.30 -3.93 17.13
C GLU A 127 1.84 -4.30 16.80
N LEU A 128 1.67 -5.09 15.75
CA LEU A 128 0.41 -5.76 15.44
C LEU A 128 0.58 -7.26 15.66
N LYS A 129 -0.21 -7.82 16.57
CA LYS A 129 -0.09 -9.22 17.00
C LYS A 129 -0.99 -10.13 16.19
N ASN A 130 -0.46 -11.27 15.76
CA ASN A 130 -1.19 -12.34 15.09
C ASN A 130 -1.97 -11.87 13.83
N VAL A 131 -1.33 -11.07 12.99
CA VAL A 131 -1.91 -10.57 11.73
C VAL A 131 -1.14 -11.12 10.52
N HIS A 132 -1.70 -10.96 9.31
CA HIS A 132 -0.96 -11.22 8.08
C HIS A 132 -0.10 -10.01 7.72
N PHE A 133 0.99 -10.24 6.98
CA PHE A 133 1.87 -9.16 6.52
C PHE A 133 1.11 -8.07 5.75
N VAL A 134 0.25 -8.43 4.80
CA VAL A 134 -0.53 -7.47 4.00
C VAL A 134 -1.42 -6.59 4.89
N PHE A 135 -1.96 -7.15 5.98
CA PHE A 135 -2.72 -6.37 6.96
C PHE A 135 -1.83 -5.41 7.74
N ALA A 136 -0.63 -5.84 8.12
CA ALA A 136 0.34 -4.96 8.76
C ALA A 136 0.79 -3.82 7.83
N LEU A 137 1.01 -4.10 6.55
CA LEU A 137 1.36 -3.09 5.55
C LEU A 137 0.22 -2.09 5.34
N TYR A 138 -1.00 -2.57 5.09
CA TYR A 138 -2.17 -1.70 4.97
C TYR A 138 -2.32 -0.79 6.19
N HIS A 139 -2.25 -1.36 7.40
CA HIS A 139 -2.38 -0.59 8.63
C HIS A 139 -1.25 0.43 8.79
N ALA A 140 -0.03 0.09 8.39
CA ALA A 140 1.11 1.02 8.43
C ALA A 140 0.89 2.23 7.51
N LEU A 141 0.42 2.00 6.27
CA LEU A 141 0.13 3.07 5.30
C LEU A 141 -1.04 3.95 5.74
N MET A 142 -2.12 3.35 6.25
CA MET A 142 -3.23 4.11 6.85
C MET A 142 -2.76 4.95 8.04
N ARG A 143 -1.81 4.44 8.82
CA ARG A 143 -1.24 5.19 9.95
C ARG A 143 -0.37 6.35 9.49
N CYS A 144 0.36 6.22 8.37
CA CYS A 144 1.08 7.34 7.76
C CYS A 144 0.11 8.46 7.36
N HIS A 145 -0.98 8.13 6.65
CA HIS A 145 -2.04 9.07 6.29
C HIS A 145 -2.59 9.83 7.51
N GLU A 146 -2.94 9.11 8.58
CA GLU A 146 -3.43 9.72 9.82
C GLU A 146 -2.41 10.65 10.48
N LEU A 147 -1.12 10.34 10.38
CA LEU A 147 -0.06 11.16 10.94
C LEU A 147 0.16 12.42 10.09
N ASN A 148 0.17 12.30 8.76
CA ASN A 148 0.24 13.44 7.83
C ASN A 148 -0.92 14.41 8.06
N GLN A 149 -2.15 13.91 8.18
CA GLN A 149 -3.32 14.74 8.50
C GLN A 149 -3.20 15.46 9.84
N LYS A 150 -2.61 14.83 10.86
CA LYS A 150 -2.42 15.47 12.18
C LYS A 150 -1.39 16.59 12.16
N THR A 151 -0.47 16.55 11.20
CA THR A 151 0.53 17.60 11.01
C THR A 151 0.14 18.58 9.91
N ASP A 152 -1.12 18.57 9.46
CA ASP A 152 -1.59 19.40 8.34
C ASP A 152 -0.68 19.29 7.11
N TRP A 153 -0.16 18.08 6.87
CA TRP A 153 0.77 17.76 5.79
C TRP A 153 2.09 18.55 5.78
N GLU A 154 2.40 19.26 6.87
CA GLU A 154 3.68 19.97 7.04
C GLU A 154 4.88 19.01 7.01
N TYR A 155 4.63 17.76 7.41
CA TYR A 155 5.63 16.69 7.41
C TYR A 155 5.07 15.42 6.80
N GLU A 156 5.90 14.76 6.00
CA GLU A 156 5.60 13.46 5.45
C GLU A 156 6.03 12.35 6.41
N HIS A 157 5.17 11.35 6.59
CA HIS A 157 5.42 10.16 7.38
C HIS A 157 5.50 8.93 6.49
N GLU A 158 6.59 8.19 6.63
CA GLU A 158 6.87 7.02 5.80
C GLU A 158 7.10 5.77 6.63
N VAL A 159 6.67 4.63 6.11
CA VAL A 159 6.89 3.32 6.73
C VAL A 159 8.31 2.84 6.46
N VAL A 160 9.26 3.07 7.36
CA VAL A 160 10.65 2.62 7.16
C VAL A 160 10.75 1.11 7.07
N ARG A 161 10.13 0.41 8.01
CA ARG A 161 10.25 -1.05 8.12
C ARG A 161 9.02 -1.70 8.73
N ILE A 162 8.78 -2.92 8.27
CA ILE A 162 7.85 -3.88 8.87
C ILE A 162 8.61 -5.19 9.08
N VAL A 163 8.88 -5.54 10.34
CA VAL A 163 9.67 -6.73 10.69
C VAL A 163 8.82 -7.74 11.45
N LYS A 164 8.91 -9.01 11.05
CA LYS A 164 8.32 -10.10 11.81
C LYS A 164 9.09 -10.26 13.11
N VAL A 165 8.39 -10.24 14.25
CA VAL A 165 8.97 -10.48 15.57
C VAL A 165 8.68 -11.93 15.92
N GLU A 166 9.74 -12.70 16.19
CA GLU A 166 9.57 -14.03 16.78
C GLU A 166 9.12 -13.86 18.23
N ALA A 167 8.17 -14.69 18.68
CA ALA A 167 7.83 -14.74 20.08
C ALA A 167 9.11 -15.15 20.83
N SER A 168 9.71 -14.21 21.55
CA SER A 168 10.77 -14.55 22.49
C SER A 168 10.19 -15.58 23.46
N THR A 169 10.79 -16.76 23.52
CA THR A 169 10.60 -17.73 24.61
C THR A 169 11.10 -17.11 25.91
N THR A 170 10.36 -16.15 26.46
CA THR A 170 10.58 -15.63 27.80
C THR A 170 9.80 -16.51 28.77
N GLY A 171 10.53 -17.28 29.59
CA GLY A 171 10.04 -17.69 30.90
C GLY A 171 9.97 -19.18 31.24
N LYS A 172 10.93 -20.03 30.84
CA LYS A 172 11.30 -21.14 31.74
C LYS A 172 12.19 -20.56 32.84
N VAL A 173 11.55 -20.01 33.88
CA VAL A 173 12.22 -19.85 35.18
C VAL A 173 12.56 -21.27 35.64
N GLN A 174 13.83 -21.68 35.50
CA GLN A 174 14.34 -22.79 36.28
C GLN A 174 14.36 -22.32 37.73
N VAL A 175 13.30 -22.67 38.45
CA VAL A 175 13.35 -22.70 39.91
C VAL A 175 14.22 -23.90 40.26
N ASN A 176 15.52 -23.66 40.46
CA ASN A 176 16.35 -24.60 41.20
C ASN A 176 15.99 -24.40 42.68
N LEU A 177 15.17 -25.29 43.21
CA LEU A 177 15.10 -25.59 44.64
C LEU A 177 16.11 -26.70 44.95
#